data_AF-A0A450UZT1-F1
#
_entry.id   AF-A0A450UZT1-F1
#
_cell.length_a   1.000
_cell.length_b   1.000
_cell.length_c   1.000
_cell.angle_alpha   90.00
_cell.angle_beta   90.00
_cell.angle_gamma   90.00
#
_symmetry.space_group_name_H-M   'P 1'
#
loop_
_entity.id
_entity.type
_entity.pdbx_description
1 polymer ?
#
loop_
_entity_poly.entity_id
_entity_poly.type
_entity_poly.pdbx_seq_one_letter_code
_entity_poly.pdbx_strand_id
1 'polypeptide(L)' 'MPEITGFLGIVISMYFDEHNPLHFHVGYNEYPVSMNITDRT' A
#
# COMPACT_ATOMS: atom_id res chain seq x y z
N MET A 1 -5.94 0.00 -7.69
CA MET A 1 -5.00 -0.66 -6.78
C MET A 1 -4.96 -2.14 -7.13
N PRO A 2 -4.05 -2.60 -8.00
CA PRO A 2 -3.70 -4.01 -8.01
C PRO A 2 -3.21 -4.42 -6.62
N GLU A 3 -3.75 -5.51 -6.10
CA GLU A 3 -3.32 -6.14 -4.87
C GLU A 3 -1.96 -6.82 -5.08
N ILE A 4 -1.03 -6.57 -4.15
CA ILE A 4 0.32 -7.16 -4.18
C ILE A 4 0.30 -8.44 -3.36
N THR A 5 -0.22 -8.38 -2.14
CA THR A 5 -0.28 -9.49 -1.19
C THR A 5 -1.29 -9.21 -0.09
N GLY A 6 -1.75 -10.27 0.58
CA GLY A 6 -2.62 -10.16 1.73
C GLY A 6 -2.39 -11.30 2.72
N PHE A 7 -2.52 -10.98 4.01
CA PHE A 7 -2.41 -11.94 5.11
C PHE A 7 -3.16 -11.45 6.35
N LEU A 8 -3.74 -12.37 7.13
CA LEU A 8 -4.47 -12.05 8.38
C LEU A 8 -5.57 -10.97 8.22
N GLY A 9 -6.20 -10.89 7.05
CA GLY A 9 -7.21 -9.87 6.73
C GLY A 9 -6.64 -8.49 6.38
N ILE A 10 -5.31 -8.37 6.27
CA ILE A 10 -4.61 -7.18 5.78
C ILE A 10 -4.44 -7.32 4.27
N VAL A 11 -4.78 -6.28 3.53
CA VAL A 11 -4.58 -6.19 2.07
C VAL A 11 -3.56 -5.10 1.79
N ILE A 12 -2.50 -5.42 1.05
CA ILE A 12 -1.46 -4.48 0.62
C ILE A 12 -1.57 -4.31 -0.90
N SER A 13 -1.69 -3.06 -1.35
CA SER A 13 -1.83 -2.71 -2.76
C SER A 13 -1.04 -1.44 -3.11
N MET A 14 -0.81 -1.24 -4.40
CA MET A 14 -0.17 -0.04 -4.93
C MET A 14 -0.74 0.25 -6.31
N TYR A 15 -0.87 1.52 -6.68
CA TYR A 15 -1.17 1.89 -8.07
C TYR A 15 0.12 2.01 -8.87
N PHE A 16 0.16 1.40 -10.07
CA PHE A 16 1.31 1.52 -10.98
C PHE A 16 1.47 2.92 -11.59
N ASP A 17 0.40 3.72 -11.63
CA ASP A 17 0.33 5.02 -12.30
C ASP A 17 0.00 6.17 -11.31
N GLU A 18 0.24 5.94 -10.02
CA GLU A 18 0.05 6.96 -8.99
C GLU A 18 1.32 7.77 -8.82
N HIS A 19 1.17 9.11 -8.85
CA HIS A 19 2.28 10.05 -8.80
C HIS A 19 3.08 9.98 -7.49
N ASN A 20 4.34 10.42 -7.55
CA ASN A 20 5.26 10.53 -6.42
C ASN A 20 4.63 11.26 -5.20
N PRO A 21 4.96 10.87 -3.95
CA PRO A 21 5.92 9.84 -3.55
C PRO A 21 5.36 8.41 -3.61
N LEU A 22 6.25 7.45 -3.87
CA LEU A 22 5.93 6.02 -3.88
C LEU A 22 5.35 5.60 -2.52
N HIS A 23 4.15 5.03 -2.49
CA HIS A 23 3.51 4.60 -1.26
C HIS A 23 2.69 3.32 -1.44
N PHE A 24 2.52 2.58 -0.35
CA PHE A 24 1.61 1.44 -0.27
C PHE A 24 0.28 1.87 0.34
N HIS A 25 -0.79 1.25 -0.15
CA HIS A 25 -2.10 1.27 0.49
C HIS A 25 -2.28 -0.02 1.28
N VAL A 26 -2.55 0.12 2.57
CA VAL A 26 -2.78 -0.98 3.50
C VAL A 26 -4.18 -0.86 4.07
N GLY A 27 -4.99 -1.90 3.93
CA GLY A 27 -6.33 -1.97 4.47
C GLY A 27 -6.48 -3.10 5.47
N TYR A 28 -7.16 -2.85 6.59
CA TYR A 28 -7.69 -3.87 7.49
C TYR A 28 -9.12 -3.50 7.88
N ASN A 29 -10.12 -4.29 7.47
CA ASN A 29 -11.53 -3.91 7.57
C ASN A 29 -11.78 -2.50 7.01
N GLU A 30 -12.36 -1.60 7.81
CA GLU A 30 -12.71 -0.22 7.47
C GLU A 30 -11.54 0.78 7.67
N TYR A 31 -10.32 0.29 7.95
CA TYR A 31 -9.16 1.13 8.27
C TYR A 31 -8.15 1.17 7.11
N PRO A 32 -8.28 2.13 6.18
CA PRO A 32 -7.28 2.36 5.13
C PRO A 32 -6.11 3.23 5.65
N VAL A 33 -4.90 2.88 5.25
CA VAL A 33 -3.66 3.60 5.58
C VAL A 33 -2.77 3.69 4.34
N SER A 34 -2.19 4.86 4.09
CA SER A 34 -1.14 5.06 3.09
C SER A 34 0.24 5.13 3.77
N MET A 35 1.19 4.30 3.34
CA MET A 35 2.56 4.28 3.87
C MET A 35 3.58 4.65 2.80
N ASN A 36 4.33 5.74 3.03
CA ASN A 36 5.40 6.17 2.13
C ASN A 36 6.58 5.20 2.14
N ILE A 37 7.15 4.96 0.97
CA ILE A 37 8.39 4.22 0.81
C ILE A 37 9.52 5.25 0.81
N THR A 38 10.45 5.08 1.73
CA THR A 38 11.65 5.91 1.82
C THR A 38 12.84 5.04 1.47
N ASP A 39 13.76 5.60 0.68
CA ASP A 39 15.06 4.96 0.47
C ASP A 39 15.82 4.90 1.81
N ARG A 40 16.47 3.78 2.07
CA ARG A 40 17.21 3.50 3.31
C ARG A 40 18.63 2.99 3.02
N THR A 41 19.10 3.12 1.77
CA THR A 41 20.43 2.69 1.32
C THR A 41 21.44 3.82 1.27
#